data_AF-A0A7J9Q219-F1
#
_entry.id   AF-A0A7J9Q219-F1
#
_cell.length_a   1.000
_cell.length_b   1.000
_cell.length_c   1.000
_cell.angle_alpha   90.00
_cell.angle_beta   90.00
_cell.angle_gamma   90.00
#
_symmetry.space_group_name_H-M   'P 1'
#
loop_
_entity.id
_entity.type
_entity.pdbx_description
1 polymer ?
#
loop_
_entity_poly.entity_id
_entity_poly.type
_entity_poly.pdbx_seq_one_letter_code
_entity_poly.pdbx_strand_id
1 'polypeptide(L)'
;MQDTKIKLENNEPREFMDASIARKLEVLGKEITDITLSIESRTQLNSALVNELKQRIKAQEIQISSFGGWNVGTIYETRIFALEREINELNKEIRFEEVGYWRDVSRLRETMRKVLKEYWQVQTRKEFLDKQIAGLSEIRW
;
A
#
# COMPACT_ATOMS: atom_id res chain seq x y z
N MET A 1 -12.59 50.65 37.75
CA MET A 1 -12.68 49.18 37.70
C MET A 1 -13.06 48.77 36.28
N GLN A 2 -12.08 48.65 35.37
CA GLN A 2 -12.27 48.16 34.00
C GLN A 2 -10.95 47.54 33.55
N ASP A 3 -10.58 46.38 34.09
CA ASP A 3 -9.29 45.71 33.74
C ASP A 3 -9.43 44.19 33.54
N THR A 4 -10.59 43.70 33.10
CA THR A 4 -10.82 42.25 32.94
C THR A 4 -11.32 41.80 31.57
N LYS A 5 -11.37 42.68 30.55
CA LYS A 5 -11.91 42.30 29.22
C LYS A 5 -10.89 41.93 28.14
N ILE A 6 -9.59 42.14 28.33
CA ILE A 6 -8.60 42.01 27.23
C ILE A 6 -7.88 40.64 27.20
N LYS A 7 -8.20 39.71 28.11
CA LYS A 7 -7.45 38.44 28.24
C LYS A 7 -8.06 37.22 27.51
N LEU A 8 -9.25 37.31 26.93
CA LEU A 8 -9.94 36.15 26.33
C LEU A 8 -9.87 36.07 24.79
N GLU A 9 -9.73 37.19 24.08
CA GLU A 9 -9.78 37.19 22.60
C GLU A 9 -8.47 36.74 21.91
N ASN A 10 -7.35 36.65 22.65
CA ASN A 10 -6.03 36.33 22.08
C ASN A 10 -5.69 34.82 22.05
N ASN A 11 -6.55 33.96 22.62
CA ASN A 11 -6.32 32.50 22.65
C ASN A 11 -7.03 31.74 21.52
N GLU A 12 -8.15 32.24 21.00
CA GLU A 12 -8.95 31.55 19.99
C GLU A 12 -8.14 31.22 18.71
N PRO A 13 -7.36 32.15 18.11
CA PRO A 13 -6.65 31.87 16.85
C PRO A 13 -5.59 30.76 16.99
N ARG A 14 -5.02 30.58 18.20
CA ARG A 14 -4.04 29.53 18.49
C ARG A 14 -4.72 28.17 18.59
N GLU A 15 -5.81 28.08 19.35
CA GLU A 15 -6.59 26.84 19.48
C GLU A 15 -7.13 26.36 18.12
N PHE A 16 -7.58 27.29 17.26
CA PHE A 16 -7.99 26.94 15.89
C PHE A 16 -6.84 26.43 15.02
N MET A 17 -5.66 27.05 15.10
CA MET A 17 -4.49 26.63 14.33
C MET A 17 -3.97 25.26 14.78
N ASP A 18 -3.90 25.03 16.09
CA ASP A 18 -3.47 23.75 16.66
C ASP A 18 -4.46 22.63 16.32
N ALA A 19 -5.76 22.90 16.41
CA ALA A 19 -6.80 21.97 15.99
C ALA A 19 -6.72 21.66 14.48
N SER A 20 -6.42 22.65 13.64
CA SER A 20 -6.27 22.45 12.20
C SER A 20 -5.04 21.61 11.86
N ILE A 21 -3.91 21.84 12.53
CA ILE A 21 -2.68 21.06 12.31
C ILE A 21 -2.88 19.62 12.81
N ALA A 22 -3.48 19.44 13.98
CA ALA A 22 -3.78 18.14 14.55
C ALA A 22 -4.72 17.32 13.63
N ARG A 23 -5.81 17.94 13.14
CA ARG A 23 -6.72 17.29 12.19
C ARG A 23 -6.01 16.91 10.89
N LYS A 24 -5.12 17.77 10.39
CA LYS A 24 -4.35 17.46 9.18
C LYS A 24 -3.42 16.26 9.39
N LEU A 25 -2.73 16.19 10.53
CA LEU A 25 -1.89 15.04 10.88
C LEU A 25 -2.71 13.76 11.03
N GLU A 26 -3.90 13.83 11.61
CA GLU A 26 -4.82 12.69 11.74
C GLU A 26 -5.25 12.16 10.36
N VAL A 27 -5.65 13.04 9.44
CA VAL A 27 -6.02 12.67 8.07
C VAL A 27 -4.86 12.01 7.34
N LEU A 28 -3.67 12.63 7.37
CA LEU A 28 -2.48 12.08 6.71
C LEU A 28 -2.04 10.75 7.34
N GLY A 29 -2.15 10.63 8.67
CA GLY A 29 -1.88 9.38 9.39
C GLY A 29 -2.83 8.27 8.97
N LYS A 30 -4.12 8.57 8.83
CA LYS A 30 -5.11 7.62 8.31
C LYS A 30 -4.81 7.21 6.87
N GLU A 31 -4.46 8.16 6.00
CA GLU A 31 -4.08 7.84 4.61
C GLU A 31 -2.87 6.91 4.55
N ILE A 32 -1.86 7.10 5.41
CA ILE A 32 -0.72 6.19 5.52
C ILE A 32 -1.19 4.79 5.93
N THR A 33 -2.07 4.67 6.93
CA THR A 33 -2.63 3.38 7.34
C THR A 33 -3.41 2.71 6.20
N ASP A 34 -4.28 3.46 5.52
CA ASP A 34 -5.12 2.95 4.44
C ASP A 34 -4.29 2.47 3.23
N ILE A 35 -3.21 3.19 2.88
CA ILE A 35 -2.27 2.76 1.83
C ILE A 35 -1.51 1.50 2.27
N THR A 36 -1.14 1.39 3.55
CA THR A 36 -0.43 0.22 4.08
C THR A 36 -1.28 -1.03 3.97
N LEU A 37 -2.52 -0.98 4.48
CA LEU A 37 -3.50 -2.06 4.38
C LEU A 37 -3.82 -2.42 2.92
N SER A 38 -3.89 -1.40 2.05
CA SER A 38 -4.07 -1.56 0.61
C SER A 38 -2.94 -2.34 -0.06
N ILE A 39 -1.69 -2.15 0.38
CA ILE A 39 -0.54 -2.90 -0.12
C ILE A 39 -0.61 -4.34 0.39
N GLU A 40 -0.83 -4.53 1.69
CA GLU A 40 -0.91 -5.86 2.31
C GLU A 40 -1.99 -6.73 1.68
N SER A 41 -3.20 -6.18 1.51
CA SER A 41 -4.32 -6.89 0.88
C SER A 41 -3.98 -7.31 -0.56
N ARG A 42 -3.36 -6.41 -1.35
CA ARG A 42 -2.93 -6.73 -2.72
C ARG A 42 -1.84 -7.79 -2.75
N THR A 43 -0.89 -7.75 -1.81
CA THR A 43 0.15 -8.78 -1.68
C THR A 43 -0.43 -10.14 -1.37
N GLN A 44 -1.43 -10.21 -0.48
CA GLN A 44 -2.12 -11.46 -0.16
C GLN A 44 -2.90 -12.00 -1.37
N LEU A 45 -3.65 -11.14 -2.07
CA LEU A 45 -4.40 -11.52 -3.26
C LEU A 45 -3.49 -12.04 -4.37
N ASN A 46 -2.44 -11.29 -4.71
CA ASN A 46 -1.47 -11.72 -5.71
C ASN A 46 -0.80 -13.05 -5.33
N SER A 47 -0.45 -13.23 -4.06
CA SER A 47 0.13 -14.50 -3.59
C SER A 47 -0.84 -15.66 -3.73
N ALA A 48 -2.12 -15.47 -3.40
CA ALA A 48 -3.16 -16.48 -3.57
C ALA A 48 -3.36 -16.86 -5.05
N LEU A 49 -3.49 -15.88 -5.94
CA LEU A 49 -3.67 -16.09 -7.38
C LEU A 49 -2.47 -16.81 -8.00
N VAL A 50 -1.25 -16.36 -7.71
CA VAL A 50 -0.03 -17.00 -8.22
C VAL A 50 0.09 -18.43 -7.72
N ASN A 51 -0.28 -18.70 -6.47
CA ASN A 51 -0.27 -20.06 -5.93
C ASN A 51 -1.30 -20.96 -6.61
N GLU A 52 -2.51 -20.46 -6.87
CA GLU A 52 -3.54 -21.19 -7.61
C GLU A 52 -3.06 -21.55 -9.03
N LEU A 53 -2.52 -20.57 -9.77
CA LEU A 53 -1.99 -20.80 -11.11
C LEU A 53 -0.85 -21.82 -11.11
N LYS A 54 0.06 -21.75 -10.14
CA LYS A 54 1.14 -22.75 -9.97
C LYS A 54 0.61 -24.15 -9.67
N GLN A 55 -0.44 -24.28 -8.87
CA GLN A 55 -1.08 -25.57 -8.61
C GLN A 55 -1.70 -26.16 -9.89
N ARG A 56 -2.33 -25.31 -10.72
CA ARG A 56 -2.88 -25.72 -12.02
C ARG A 56 -1.79 -26.19 -12.99
N ILE A 57 -0.67 -25.47 -13.08
CA ILE A 57 0.50 -25.88 -13.86
C ILE A 57 0.99 -27.25 -13.39
N LYS A 58 1.21 -27.41 -12.08
CA LYS A 58 1.68 -28.68 -11.50
C LYS A 58 0.72 -29.84 -11.82
N ALA A 59 -0.58 -29.60 -11.77
CA ALA A 59 -1.57 -30.62 -12.12
C ALA A 59 -1.45 -31.05 -13.59
N GLN A 60 -1.23 -30.11 -14.51
CA GLN A 60 -1.01 -30.41 -15.93
C GLN A 60 0.33 -31.13 -16.17
N GLU A 61 1.40 -30.73 -15.48
CA GLU A 61 2.69 -31.43 -15.55
C GLU A 61 2.59 -32.88 -15.08
N ILE A 62 1.83 -33.14 -14.00
CA ILE A 62 1.55 -34.50 -13.53
C ILE A 62 0.80 -35.29 -14.60
N GLN A 63 -0.20 -34.68 -15.25
CA GLN A 63 -0.91 -35.33 -16.37
C GLN A 63 0.04 -35.67 -17.52
N ILE A 64 0.92 -34.75 -17.93
CA ILE A 64 1.93 -35.02 -18.97
C ILE A 64 2.82 -36.20 -18.57
N SER A 65 3.35 -36.18 -17.34
CA SER A 65 4.23 -37.24 -16.83
C SER A 65 3.58 -38.62 -16.80
N SER A 66 2.25 -38.68 -16.61
CA SER A 66 1.49 -39.94 -16.62
C SER A 66 1.45 -40.61 -18.00
N PHE A 67 1.65 -39.86 -19.08
CA PHE A 67 1.72 -40.41 -20.44
C PHE A 67 3.09 -41.01 -20.79
N GLY A 68 4.17 -40.60 -20.13
CA GLY A 68 5.56 -40.98 -20.47
C GLY A 68 5.93 -42.46 -20.23
N GLY A 69 5.06 -43.24 -19.59
CA GLY A 69 5.25 -44.70 -19.40
C GLY A 69 4.70 -45.57 -20.52
N TRP A 70 4.00 -44.99 -21.48
CA TRP A 70 3.36 -45.69 -22.59
C TRP A 70 4.18 -45.39 -23.84
N ASN A 71 4.52 -46.38 -24.68
CA ASN A 71 5.06 -46.11 -26.01
C ASN A 71 3.92 -45.49 -26.84
N VAL A 72 3.74 -44.17 -26.71
CA VAL A 72 2.50 -43.51 -27.11
C VAL A 72 2.53 -43.12 -28.59
N GLY A 73 1.57 -43.66 -29.34
CA GLY A 73 1.27 -43.21 -30.70
C GLY A 73 0.61 -41.81 -30.74
N THR A 74 0.30 -41.36 -31.96
CA THR A 74 -0.13 -39.98 -32.32
C THR A 74 -1.29 -39.36 -31.53
N ILE A 75 -2.19 -40.16 -30.95
CA ILE A 75 -3.36 -39.66 -30.20
C ILE A 75 -2.93 -38.95 -28.90
N TYR A 76 -1.90 -39.46 -28.23
CA TYR A 76 -1.44 -38.91 -26.96
C TYR A 76 -0.50 -37.73 -27.14
N GLU A 77 0.25 -37.68 -28.25
CA GLU A 77 1.06 -36.51 -28.64
C GLU A 77 0.20 -35.26 -28.77
N THR A 78 -0.98 -35.38 -29.39
CA THR A 78 -1.92 -34.25 -29.54
C THR A 78 -2.41 -33.76 -28.17
N ARG A 79 -2.65 -34.67 -27.23
CA ARG A 79 -3.10 -34.33 -25.87
C ARG A 79 -1.96 -33.70 -25.04
N ILE A 80 -0.75 -34.23 -25.14
CA ILE A 80 0.44 -33.66 -24.50
C ILE A 80 0.66 -32.23 -25.01
N PHE A 81 0.64 -32.02 -26.33
CA PHE A 81 0.81 -30.69 -26.92
C PHE A 81 -0.27 -29.70 -26.45
N ALA A 82 -1.53 -30.15 -26.30
CA ALA A 82 -2.60 -29.33 -25.75
C ALA A 82 -2.31 -28.92 -24.29
N LEU A 83 -1.84 -29.85 -23.45
CA LEU A 83 -1.48 -29.57 -22.06
C LEU A 83 -0.27 -28.64 -21.96
N GLU A 84 0.75 -28.81 -22.79
CA GLU A 84 1.91 -27.91 -22.87
C GLU A 84 1.50 -26.50 -23.28
N ARG A 85 0.56 -26.37 -24.22
CA ARG A 85 0.00 -25.08 -24.60
C ARG A 85 -0.75 -24.44 -23.42
N GLU A 86 -1.56 -25.19 -22.69
CA GLU A 86 -2.24 -24.69 -21.50
C GLU A 86 -1.24 -24.24 -20.42
N ILE A 87 -0.18 -25.01 -20.16
CA ILE A 87 0.90 -24.64 -19.23
C ILE A 87 1.54 -23.31 -19.67
N ASN A 88 1.79 -23.13 -20.97
CA ASN A 88 2.36 -21.90 -21.49
C ASN A 88 1.41 -20.69 -21.29
N GLU A 89 0.11 -20.87 -21.51
CA GLU A 89 -0.87 -19.81 -21.24
C GLU A 89 -0.94 -19.46 -19.74
N LEU A 90 -0.95 -20.45 -18.85
CA LEU A 90 -0.92 -20.21 -17.39
C LEU A 90 0.36 -19.48 -16.96
N ASN A 91 1.51 -19.80 -17.55
CA ASN A 91 2.75 -19.08 -17.28
C ASN A 91 2.70 -17.61 -17.73
N LYS A 92 2.08 -17.33 -18.89
CA LYS A 92 1.85 -15.95 -19.34
C LYS A 92 0.91 -15.22 -18.39
N GLU A 93 -0.12 -15.89 -17.90
CA GLU A 93 -1.08 -15.35 -16.94
C GLU A 93 -0.40 -14.99 -15.60
N ILE A 94 0.45 -15.88 -15.07
CA ILE A 94 1.30 -15.58 -13.90
C ILE A 94 2.13 -14.33 -14.15
N ARG A 95 2.80 -14.27 -15.31
CA ARG A 95 3.67 -13.13 -15.63
C ARG A 95 2.88 -11.83 -15.75
N PHE A 96 1.70 -11.88 -16.34
CA PHE A 96 0.81 -10.74 -16.45
C PHE A 96 0.39 -10.23 -15.07
N GLU A 97 -0.03 -11.14 -14.18
CA GLU A 97 -0.45 -10.80 -12.82
C GLU A 97 0.70 -10.21 -12.00
N GLU A 98 1.91 -10.81 -12.06
CA GLU A 98 3.10 -10.28 -11.38
C GLU A 98 3.43 -8.84 -11.81
N VAL A 99 3.34 -8.56 -13.12
CA VAL A 99 3.59 -7.22 -13.66
C VAL A 99 2.49 -6.24 -13.24
N GLY A 100 1.23 -6.67 -13.26
CA GLY A 100 0.09 -5.90 -12.78
C GLY A 100 0.26 -5.51 -11.30
N TYR A 101 0.47 -6.51 -10.45
CA TYR A 101 0.76 -6.34 -9.02
C TYR A 101 1.92 -5.38 -8.78
N TRP A 102 3.04 -5.55 -9.50
CA TRP A 102 4.21 -4.69 -9.33
C TRP A 102 3.91 -3.24 -9.67
N ARG A 103 3.17 -2.98 -10.76
CA ARG A 103 2.75 -1.62 -11.15
C ARG A 103 1.85 -0.99 -10.08
N ASP A 104 0.89 -1.74 -9.57
CA ASP A 104 -0.07 -1.24 -8.59
C ASP A 104 0.59 -0.93 -7.25
N VAL A 105 1.41 -1.84 -6.73
CA VAL A 105 2.17 -1.61 -5.49
C VAL A 105 3.17 -0.46 -5.66
N SER A 106 3.80 -0.33 -6.83
CA SER A 106 4.72 0.77 -7.09
C SER A 106 4.02 2.13 -7.04
N ARG A 107 2.80 2.23 -7.61
CA ARG A 107 1.97 3.44 -7.52
C ARG A 107 1.57 3.75 -6.08
N LEU A 108 1.10 2.75 -5.33
CA LEU A 108 0.76 2.92 -3.92
C LEU A 108 1.95 3.38 -3.09
N ARG A 109 3.14 2.82 -3.32
CA ARG A 109 4.37 3.26 -2.65
C ARG A 109 4.78 4.67 -3.04
N GLU A 110 4.53 5.09 -4.28
CA GLU A 110 4.76 6.47 -4.68
C GLU A 110 3.81 7.43 -3.96
N THR A 111 2.53 7.09 -3.89
CA THR A 111 1.55 7.86 -3.11
C THR A 111 1.95 7.91 -1.64
N MET A 112 2.33 6.78 -1.05
CA MET A 112 2.81 6.70 0.33
C MET A 112 3.97 7.67 0.58
N ARG A 113 4.96 7.72 -0.30
CA ARG A 113 6.10 8.65 -0.16
C ARG A 113 5.65 10.11 -0.17
N LYS A 114 4.66 10.46 -0.98
CA LYS A 114 4.09 11.83 -1.03
C LYS A 114 3.39 12.17 0.28
N VAL A 115 2.52 11.28 0.77
CA VAL A 115 1.78 11.46 2.03
C VAL A 115 2.74 11.53 3.22
N LEU A 116 3.73 10.64 3.30
CA LEU A 116 4.75 10.66 4.35
C LEU A 116 5.57 11.96 4.35
N LYS A 117 5.94 12.46 3.17
CA LYS A 117 6.64 13.75 3.06
C LYS A 117 5.78 14.89 3.60
N GLU A 118 4.50 14.92 3.24
CA GLU A 118 3.58 15.94 3.73
C GLU A 118 3.34 15.81 5.24
N TYR A 119 3.14 14.59 5.74
CA TYR A 119 3.02 14.31 7.17
C TYR A 119 4.22 14.84 7.94
N TRP A 120 5.43 14.55 7.47
CA TRP A 120 6.66 15.02 8.10
C TRP A 120 6.76 16.55 8.10
N GLN A 121 6.43 17.21 6.98
CA GLN A 121 6.43 18.67 6.90
C GLN A 121 5.45 19.31 7.90
N VAL A 122 4.24 18.76 8.04
CA VAL A 122 3.24 19.26 8.99
C VAL A 122 3.69 19.01 10.42
N GLN A 123 4.26 17.84 10.70
CA GLN A 123 4.77 17.47 12.02
C GLN A 123 5.93 18.39 12.44
N THR A 124 6.92 18.61 11.58
CA THR A 124 8.02 19.54 11.86
C THR A 124 7.52 20.96 12.07
N ARG A 125 6.53 21.40 11.30
CA ARG A 125 5.92 22.73 11.48
C ARG A 125 5.24 22.84 12.85
N LYS A 126 4.52 21.81 13.27
CA LYS A 126 3.91 21.74 14.60
C LYS A 126 4.97 21.89 15.69
N GLU A 127 6.01 21.06 15.64
CA GLU A 127 7.10 21.07 16.62
C GLU A 127 7.84 22.42 16.66
N PHE A 128 8.01 23.09 15.52
CA PHE A 128 8.58 24.43 15.46
C PHE A 128 7.69 25.45 16.16
N LEU A 129 6.38 25.44 15.89
CA LEU A 129 5.42 26.34 16.52
C LEU A 129 5.34 26.10 18.03
N ASP A 130 5.31 24.84 18.47
CA ASP A 130 5.31 24.46 19.89
C ASP A 130 6.54 25.02 20.61
N LYS A 131 7.74 24.91 20.00
CA LYS A 131 8.98 25.49 20.56
C LYS A 131 8.96 27.01 20.64
N GLN A 132 8.45 27.69 19.61
CA GLN A 132 8.33 29.16 19.62
C GLN A 132 7.36 29.63 20.70
N ILE A 133 6.25 28.92 20.89
CA ILE A 133 5.28 29.22 21.94
C ILE A 133 5.91 29.02 23.32
N ALA A 134 6.63 27.91 23.53
CA ALA A 134 7.34 27.62 24.78
C ALA A 134 8.37 28.72 25.13
N GLY A 135 9.19 29.13 24.16
CA GLY A 135 10.17 30.21 24.37
C GLY A 135 9.52 31.57 24.67
N LEU A 136 8.37 31.87 24.06
CA LEU A 136 7.61 33.08 24.37
C LEU A 136 6.95 33.03 25.76
N SER A 137 6.61 31.84 26.26
CA SER A 137 6.11 31.68 27.63
C SER A 137 7.19 31.81 28.69
N GLU A 138 8.45 31.49 28.39
CA GLU A 138 9.59 31.66 29.32
C GLU A 138 10.05 33.13 29.45
N ILE A 139 9.82 33.97 28.44
CA ILE A 139 10.20 35.40 28.46
C ILE A 139 9.17 36.26 29.23
N ARG A 140 8.01 35.72 29.58
CA ARG A 140 7.02 36.41 30.43
C ARG A 140 7.08 35.90 31.86
N TRP A 141 7.51 36.80 32.75
CA TRP A 141 7.68 36.78 34.22
C TRP A 141 9.10 36.49 34.69
#